data_AF-A0A232EM75-F1
#
_entry.id   AF-A0A232EM75-F1
#
_cell.length_a   1.000
_cell.length_b   1.000
_cell.length_c   1.000
_cell.angle_alpha   90.00
_cell.angle_beta   90.00
_cell.angle_gamma   90.00
#
_symmetry.space_group_name_H-M   'P 1'
#
loop_
_entity.id
_entity.type
_entity.pdbx_description
1 polymer ?
#
loop_
_entity_poly.entity_id
_entity_poly.type
_entity_poly.pdbx_seq_one_letter_code
_entity_poly.pdbx_strand_id
1 'polypeptide(L)'
;MCGIFAYLNYLTPKTRKEILELLVGGLKRLEYRGYDSAGVALDSPDGKDIAIIKKQGKVKALEEEIFLHSTLDFDTNIESHVGIAHTRWATHGVPSEVNSHPQRSDIEHSFVVVHNGIITNYKDIKILLQNRGYSFESETDTEIIAKLIHHIWVQHPTYSFRELVEQVVQQLEGAFALCFKSKHFPDECVSTRRGSPLLVGIKTKTRLATDHVPILYGKDAVRQDPEEKEPIEDPRSLH
;
A
#
# COMPACT_ATOMS: atom_id res chain seq x y z
N MET A 1 -4.17 -14.12 7.72
CA MET A 1 -3.15 -13.12 7.32
C MET A 1 -3.72 -12.38 6.13
N CYS A 2 -4.00 -11.08 6.24
CA CYS A 2 -4.63 -10.25 5.20
C CYS A 2 -3.96 -10.28 3.80
N GLY A 3 -4.61 -9.71 2.79
CA GLY A 3 -4.11 -9.59 1.42
C GLY A 3 -3.99 -8.13 0.96
N ILE A 4 -2.81 -7.74 0.44
CA ILE A 4 -2.61 -6.46 -0.28
C ILE A 4 -2.50 -6.76 -1.77
N PHE A 5 -3.19 -5.99 -2.58
CA PHE A 5 -2.99 -5.95 -4.02
C PHE A 5 -2.99 -4.50 -4.52
N ALA A 6 -2.09 -4.17 -5.42
CA ALA A 6 -2.07 -2.87 -6.08
C ALA A 6 -1.85 -3.07 -7.58
N TYR A 7 -2.47 -2.23 -8.38
CA TYR A 7 -2.28 -2.21 -9.83
C TYR A 7 -1.90 -0.79 -10.25
N LEU A 8 -0.82 -0.69 -11.02
CA LEU A 8 -0.35 0.54 -11.61
C LEU A 8 -0.24 0.33 -13.11
N ASN A 9 -1.00 1.10 -13.89
CA ASN A 9 -0.74 1.27 -15.31
C ASN A 9 -0.04 2.59 -15.54
N TYR A 10 1.00 2.58 -16.39
CA TYR A 10 1.76 3.77 -16.76
C TYR A 10 1.89 3.80 -18.27
N LEU A 11 1.39 4.87 -18.90
CA LEU A 11 1.33 5.01 -20.36
C LEU A 11 0.71 3.78 -21.06
N THR A 12 -0.22 3.13 -20.36
CA THR A 12 -0.92 1.92 -20.82
C THR A 12 -2.39 2.14 -20.53
N PRO A 13 -3.12 2.81 -21.45
CA PRO A 13 -4.49 3.23 -21.21
C PRO A 13 -5.40 2.07 -20.81
N LYS A 14 -6.14 2.27 -19.73
CA LYS A 14 -7.11 1.31 -19.19
C LYS A 14 -8.39 2.03 -18.81
N THR A 15 -9.53 1.38 -19.04
CA THR A 15 -10.78 1.92 -18.51
C THR A 15 -10.84 1.74 -16.99
N ARG A 16 -11.60 2.61 -16.29
CA ARG A 16 -11.82 2.45 -14.84
C ARG A 16 -12.40 1.08 -14.52
N LYS A 17 -13.28 0.54 -15.39
CA LYS A 17 -13.80 -0.83 -15.28
C LYS A 17 -12.69 -1.88 -15.29
N GLU A 18 -11.79 -1.86 -16.27
CA GLU A 18 -10.69 -2.82 -16.36
C GLU A 18 -9.77 -2.74 -15.13
N ILE A 19 -9.50 -1.53 -14.63
CA ILE A 19 -8.71 -1.33 -13.40
C ILE A 19 -9.41 -1.99 -12.21
N LEU A 20 -10.70 -1.74 -12.01
CA LEU A 20 -11.47 -2.32 -10.92
C LEU A 20 -11.57 -3.85 -11.02
N GLU A 21 -11.78 -4.40 -12.21
CA GLU A 21 -11.77 -5.85 -12.46
C GLU A 21 -10.42 -6.49 -12.10
N LEU A 22 -9.30 -5.82 -12.41
CA LEU A 22 -7.95 -6.27 -12.03
C LEU A 22 -7.76 -6.24 -10.50
N LEU A 23 -8.18 -5.16 -9.83
CA LEU A 23 -8.10 -5.05 -8.38
C LEU A 23 -8.94 -6.13 -7.68
N VAL A 24 -10.21 -6.28 -8.07
CA VAL A 24 -11.12 -7.30 -7.52
C VAL A 24 -10.61 -8.71 -7.84
N GLY A 25 -10.11 -8.95 -9.05
CA GLY A 25 -9.49 -10.22 -9.44
C GLY A 25 -8.25 -10.55 -8.62
N GLY A 26 -7.44 -9.54 -8.28
CA GLY A 26 -6.33 -9.66 -7.33
C GLY A 26 -6.78 -10.04 -5.92
N LEU A 27 -7.81 -9.36 -5.41
CA LEU A 27 -8.38 -9.67 -4.09
C LEU A 27 -8.98 -11.08 -4.02
N LYS A 28 -9.68 -11.55 -5.06
CA LYS A 28 -10.21 -12.93 -5.13
C LYS A 28 -9.11 -13.98 -4.96
N ARG A 29 -7.91 -13.74 -5.53
CA ARG A 29 -6.73 -14.62 -5.36
C ARG A 29 -6.16 -14.57 -3.95
N LEU A 30 -6.46 -13.54 -3.16
CA LEU A 30 -5.98 -13.34 -1.79
C LEU A 30 -7.07 -13.56 -0.74
N GLU A 31 -8.29 -13.95 -1.12
CA GLU A 31 -9.42 -14.09 -0.19
C GLU A 31 -9.21 -15.21 0.83
N TYR A 32 -8.48 -16.28 0.48
CA TYR A 32 -8.11 -17.36 1.40
C TYR A 32 -7.30 -16.90 2.62
N ARG A 33 -6.76 -15.69 2.56
CA ARG A 33 -5.89 -15.05 3.54
C ARG A 33 -6.67 -14.17 4.53
N GLY A 34 -7.79 -13.59 4.08
CA GLY A 34 -8.70 -12.76 4.88
C GLY A 34 -10.00 -12.46 4.11
N TYR A 35 -11.13 -12.50 4.82
CA TYR A 35 -12.47 -12.44 4.22
C TYR A 35 -13.51 -11.75 5.12
N ASP A 36 -13.08 -11.10 6.19
CA ASP A 36 -13.99 -10.38 7.10
C ASP A 36 -14.49 -9.09 6.48
N SER A 37 -13.65 -8.46 5.66
CA SER A 37 -13.99 -7.28 4.87
C SER A 37 -12.97 -7.03 3.76
N ALA A 38 -13.31 -6.17 2.80
CA ALA A 38 -12.43 -5.78 1.71
C ALA A 38 -12.67 -4.33 1.28
N GLY A 39 -11.71 -3.74 0.57
CA GLY A 39 -11.86 -2.42 0.00
C GLY A 39 -10.86 -2.08 -1.09
N VAL A 40 -11.15 -1.02 -1.84
CA VAL A 40 -10.32 -0.44 -2.88
C VAL A 40 -10.22 1.07 -2.74
N ALA A 41 -9.11 1.64 -3.19
CA ALA A 41 -8.96 3.06 -3.46
C ALA A 41 -8.36 3.29 -4.84
N LEU A 42 -8.92 4.28 -5.55
CA LEU A 42 -8.58 4.67 -6.92
C LEU A 42 -8.88 6.15 -7.12
N ASP A 43 -8.36 6.76 -8.18
CA ASP A 43 -8.71 8.14 -8.52
C ASP A 43 -10.21 8.30 -8.79
N SER A 44 -10.77 9.38 -8.26
CA SER A 44 -12.15 9.80 -8.48
C SER A 44 -12.43 10.09 -9.96
N PRO A 45 -13.71 10.16 -10.38
CA PRO A 45 -14.10 10.51 -11.75
C PRO A 45 -13.44 11.78 -12.30
N ASP A 46 -13.23 12.80 -11.47
CA ASP A 46 -12.59 14.06 -11.86
C ASP A 46 -11.05 14.03 -11.85
N GLY A 47 -10.45 12.92 -11.40
CA GLY A 47 -9.00 12.72 -11.32
C GLY A 47 -8.28 13.59 -10.28
N LYS A 48 -9.01 14.30 -9.40
CA LYS A 48 -8.44 15.24 -8.41
C LYS A 48 -8.43 14.69 -7.00
N ASP A 49 -9.24 13.67 -6.74
CA ASP A 49 -9.44 13.10 -5.42
C ASP A 49 -9.33 11.56 -5.47
N ILE A 50 -9.50 10.91 -4.34
CA ILE A 50 -9.46 9.46 -4.20
C ILE A 50 -10.85 8.95 -3.85
N ALA A 51 -11.40 8.10 -4.69
CA ALA A 51 -12.58 7.31 -4.36
C ALA A 51 -12.18 6.10 -3.51
N ILE A 52 -12.82 5.92 -2.36
CA ILE A 52 -12.64 4.76 -1.48
C ILE A 52 -13.96 4.00 -1.41
N ILE A 53 -13.94 2.70 -1.74
CA ILE A 53 -15.11 1.81 -1.64
C ILE A 53 -14.70 0.64 -0.74
N LYS A 54 -15.46 0.42 0.33
CA LYS A 54 -15.20 -0.62 1.34
C LYS A 54 -16.47 -1.37 1.63
N LYS A 55 -16.37 -2.68 1.86
CA LYS A 55 -17.50 -3.51 2.25
C LYS A 55 -17.12 -4.53 3.30
N GLN A 56 -17.99 -4.72 4.28
CA GLN A 56 -17.89 -5.86 5.19
C GLN A 56 -18.26 -7.15 4.45
N GLY A 57 -17.56 -8.24 4.76
CA GLY A 57 -17.76 -9.55 4.18
C GLY A 57 -16.74 -9.91 3.10
N LYS A 58 -17.09 -10.91 2.31
CA LYS A 58 -16.25 -11.48 1.26
C LYS A 58 -16.02 -10.49 0.10
N VAL A 59 -15.03 -10.75 -0.73
CA VAL A 59 -14.69 -9.92 -1.91
C VAL A 59 -15.88 -9.79 -2.86
N LYS A 60 -16.76 -10.79 -2.92
CA LYS A 60 -18.02 -10.72 -3.69
C LYS A 60 -18.92 -9.56 -3.26
N ALA A 61 -19.03 -9.28 -1.96
CA ALA A 61 -19.85 -8.17 -1.46
C ALA A 61 -19.26 -6.81 -1.89
N LEU A 62 -17.94 -6.68 -1.91
CA LEU A 62 -17.25 -5.50 -2.43
C LEU A 62 -17.45 -5.36 -3.95
N GLU A 63 -17.39 -6.45 -4.69
CA GLU A 63 -17.65 -6.46 -6.13
C GLU A 63 -19.07 -5.98 -6.46
N GLU A 64 -20.07 -6.49 -5.72
CA GLU A 64 -21.46 -6.03 -5.84
C GLU A 64 -21.59 -4.53 -5.49
N GLU A 65 -20.96 -4.07 -4.41
CA GLU A 65 -20.95 -2.64 -4.04
C GLU A 65 -20.37 -1.75 -5.15
N ILE A 66 -19.24 -2.16 -5.74
CA ILE A 66 -18.58 -1.41 -6.81
C ILE A 66 -19.49 -1.35 -8.04
N PHE A 67 -19.96 -2.49 -8.55
CA PHE A 67 -20.60 -2.54 -9.87
C PHE A 67 -22.11 -2.29 -9.87
N LEU A 68 -22.78 -2.38 -8.71
CA LEU A 68 -24.24 -2.19 -8.61
C LEU A 68 -24.64 -0.90 -7.89
N HIS A 69 -23.78 -0.36 -7.02
CA HIS A 69 -24.17 0.73 -6.11
C HIS A 69 -23.29 1.98 -6.22
N SER A 70 -22.11 1.90 -6.85
CA SER A 70 -21.26 3.07 -7.01
C SER A 70 -21.74 4.00 -8.14
N THR A 71 -21.45 5.30 -7.99
CA THR A 71 -21.70 6.34 -9.00
C THR A 71 -20.49 6.60 -9.89
N LEU A 72 -19.54 5.66 -9.94
CA LEU A 72 -18.31 5.81 -10.71
C LEU A 72 -18.59 5.74 -12.22
N ASP A 73 -17.92 6.61 -12.98
CA ASP A 73 -17.84 6.43 -14.43
C ASP A 73 -16.90 5.26 -14.74
N PHE A 74 -17.42 4.19 -15.34
CA PHE A 74 -16.65 2.99 -15.64
C PHE A 74 -15.87 3.08 -16.96
N ASP A 75 -16.30 3.93 -17.88
CA ASP A 75 -15.83 3.96 -19.26
C ASP A 75 -14.71 4.99 -19.47
N THR A 76 -14.43 5.84 -18.48
CA THR A 76 -13.27 6.77 -18.53
C THR A 76 -12.00 5.99 -18.82
N ASN A 77 -11.29 6.38 -19.88
CA ASN A 77 -9.98 5.82 -20.20
C ASN A 77 -8.88 6.62 -19.47
N ILE A 78 -8.02 5.92 -18.75
CA ILE A 78 -7.01 6.50 -17.86
C ILE A 78 -5.63 6.04 -18.32
N GLU A 79 -4.78 6.98 -18.71
CA GLU A 79 -3.45 6.71 -19.29
C GLU A 79 -2.48 6.15 -18.25
N SER A 80 -2.42 6.81 -17.10
CA SER A 80 -1.64 6.41 -15.92
C SER A 80 -2.54 6.41 -14.68
N HIS A 81 -2.44 5.38 -13.87
CA HIS A 81 -3.31 5.19 -12.70
C HIS A 81 -2.65 4.31 -11.65
N VAL A 82 -2.99 4.57 -10.39
CA VAL A 82 -2.68 3.70 -9.26
C VAL A 82 -3.97 3.29 -8.55
N GLY A 83 -4.23 1.99 -8.50
CA GLY A 83 -5.27 1.41 -7.66
C GLY A 83 -4.65 0.59 -6.54
N ILE A 84 -5.16 0.74 -5.31
CA ILE A 84 -4.77 -0.11 -4.17
C ILE A 84 -6.00 -0.84 -3.63
N ALA A 85 -5.81 -2.06 -3.15
CA ALA A 85 -6.87 -2.95 -2.73
C ALA A 85 -6.43 -3.82 -1.55
N HIS A 86 -7.38 -4.18 -0.69
CA HIS A 86 -7.09 -4.99 0.50
C HIS A 86 -8.21 -5.98 0.83
N THR A 87 -7.83 -7.17 1.28
CA THR A 87 -8.70 -8.08 2.03
C THR A 87 -8.22 -8.18 3.48
N ARG A 88 -9.15 -8.07 4.43
CA ARG A 88 -8.86 -7.98 5.85
C ARG A 88 -9.27 -9.23 6.60
N TRP A 89 -8.38 -9.67 7.49
CA TRP A 89 -8.66 -10.53 8.63
C TRP A 89 -8.53 -9.64 9.88
N ALA A 90 -9.62 -9.41 10.60
CA ALA A 90 -9.62 -8.43 11.67
C ALA A 90 -8.77 -8.87 12.88
N THR A 91 -7.84 -8.01 13.31
CA THR A 91 -7.03 -8.19 14.54
C THR A 91 -7.37 -7.12 15.59
N HIS A 92 -7.46 -5.86 15.17
CA HIS A 92 -7.91 -4.73 15.99
C HIS A 92 -9.20 -4.13 15.44
N GLY A 93 -10.24 -3.98 16.27
CA GLY A 93 -11.54 -3.45 15.85
C GLY A 93 -12.38 -4.44 15.06
N VAL A 94 -13.69 -4.38 15.29
CA VAL A 94 -14.66 -5.31 14.66
C VAL A 94 -14.68 -5.15 13.14
N PRO A 95 -14.96 -6.21 12.36
CA PRO A 95 -15.20 -6.08 10.94
C PRO A 95 -16.30 -5.05 10.65
N SER A 96 -15.97 -4.00 9.91
CA SER A 96 -16.88 -2.92 9.51
C SER A 96 -16.27 -2.18 8.33
N GLU A 97 -17.07 -1.40 7.60
CA GLU A 97 -16.56 -0.55 6.51
C GLU A 97 -15.51 0.45 7.04
N VAL A 98 -15.75 1.05 8.22
CA VAL A 98 -14.81 1.99 8.87
C VAL A 98 -13.46 1.34 9.17
N ASN A 99 -13.46 0.13 9.74
CA ASN A 99 -12.23 -0.59 10.09
C ASN A 99 -11.58 -1.30 8.89
N SER A 100 -12.25 -1.35 7.74
CA SER A 100 -11.68 -1.91 6.51
C SER A 100 -10.63 -0.99 5.92
N HIS A 101 -9.64 -1.60 5.26
CA HIS A 101 -8.66 -0.84 4.49
C HIS A 101 -9.19 -0.60 3.06
N PRO A 102 -8.71 0.44 2.34
CA PRO A 102 -7.70 1.42 2.74
C PRO A 102 -8.13 2.34 3.90
N GLN A 103 -7.18 2.69 4.78
CA GLN A 103 -7.37 3.73 5.81
C GLN A 103 -6.93 5.09 5.26
N ARG A 104 -7.61 6.17 5.67
CA ARG A 104 -7.42 7.53 5.15
C ARG A 104 -6.85 8.50 6.19
N SER A 105 -6.07 9.48 5.74
CA SER A 105 -5.48 10.53 6.58
C SER A 105 -6.51 11.53 7.11
N ASP A 106 -7.49 11.89 6.30
CA ASP A 106 -8.45 12.95 6.58
C ASP A 106 -9.72 12.73 5.74
N ILE A 107 -10.70 13.63 5.91
CA ILE A 107 -11.98 13.56 5.19
C ILE A 107 -11.82 13.74 3.68
N GLU A 108 -10.75 14.40 3.23
CA GLU A 108 -10.45 14.66 1.83
C GLU A 108 -9.47 13.63 1.23
N HIS A 109 -9.24 12.51 1.91
CA HIS A 109 -8.45 11.39 1.40
C HIS A 109 -7.02 11.77 0.95
N SER A 110 -6.37 12.74 1.59
CA SER A 110 -5.05 13.24 1.14
C SER A 110 -4.00 12.13 1.02
N PHE A 111 -4.00 11.19 1.95
CA PHE A 111 -3.21 9.97 1.91
C PHE A 111 -4.07 8.76 2.28
N VAL A 112 -3.88 7.66 1.57
CA VAL A 112 -4.52 6.38 1.85
C VAL A 112 -3.48 5.26 1.91
N VAL A 113 -3.72 4.28 2.79
CA VAL A 113 -2.79 3.17 3.01
C VAL A 113 -3.51 1.85 3.20
N VAL A 114 -2.93 0.78 2.63
CA VAL A 114 -3.27 -0.61 2.95
C VAL A 114 -2.13 -1.26 3.73
N HIS A 115 -2.47 -2.07 4.73
CA HIS A 115 -1.52 -2.60 5.69
C HIS A 115 -1.76 -4.09 5.98
N ASN A 116 -0.67 -4.88 5.94
CA ASN A 116 -0.60 -6.26 6.39
C ASN A 116 0.42 -6.38 7.52
N GLY A 117 -0.04 -6.56 8.75
CA GLY A 117 0.85 -6.61 9.89
C GLY A 117 0.18 -6.12 11.16
N ILE A 118 0.99 -5.81 12.16
CA ILE A 118 0.58 -5.18 13.42
C ILE A 118 1.61 -4.10 13.76
N ILE A 119 1.12 -2.88 13.99
CA ILE A 119 1.92 -1.79 14.55
C ILE A 119 1.86 -1.86 16.07
N THR A 120 2.97 -2.23 16.71
CA THR A 120 2.98 -2.52 18.16
C THR A 120 2.92 -1.27 19.03
N ASN A 121 3.47 -0.15 18.54
CA ASN A 121 3.49 1.14 19.22
C ASN A 121 2.35 2.10 18.78
N TYR A 122 1.27 1.57 18.18
CA TYR A 122 0.19 2.41 17.64
C TYR A 122 -0.47 3.32 18.69
N LYS A 123 -0.50 2.90 19.96
CA LYS A 123 -1.11 3.68 21.06
C LYS A 123 -0.34 4.99 21.30
N ASP A 124 0.98 4.92 21.33
CA ASP A 124 1.84 6.08 21.60
C ASP A 124 1.74 7.08 20.44
N ILE A 125 1.77 6.58 19.21
CA ILE A 125 1.59 7.40 18.01
C ILE A 125 0.18 8.02 17.96
N LYS A 126 -0.86 7.26 18.33
CA LYS A 126 -2.23 7.76 18.38
C LYS A 126 -2.37 8.92 19.38
N ILE A 127 -1.80 8.79 20.58
CA ILE A 127 -1.79 9.86 21.59
C ILE A 127 -1.05 11.09 21.08
N LEU A 128 0.12 10.92 20.46
CA LEU A 128 0.88 12.02 19.87
C LEU A 128 0.05 12.77 18.82
N LEU A 129 -0.62 12.06 17.91
CA LEU A 129 -1.40 12.67 16.83
C LEU A 129 -2.68 13.32 17.36
N GLN A 130 -3.34 12.73 18.36
CA GLN A 130 -4.49 13.37 19.02
C GLN A 130 -4.09 14.69 19.68
N ASN A 131 -2.93 14.75 20.35
CA ASN A 131 -2.39 15.99 20.91
C ASN A 131 -2.02 17.04 19.84
N ARG A 132 -1.86 16.62 18.58
CA ARG A 132 -1.66 17.49 17.41
C ARG A 132 -2.95 17.83 16.67
N GLY A 133 -4.12 17.46 17.21
CA GLY A 133 -5.44 17.81 16.66
C GLY A 133 -6.01 16.82 15.66
N TYR A 134 -5.42 15.63 15.51
CA TYR A 134 -5.96 14.59 14.63
C TYR A 134 -7.11 13.82 15.29
N SER A 135 -8.24 13.75 14.60
CA SER A 135 -9.36 12.86 14.96
C SER A 135 -9.18 11.49 14.30
N PHE A 136 -9.58 10.44 15.02
CA PHE A 136 -9.55 9.06 14.54
C PHE A 136 -10.97 8.54 14.37
N GLU A 137 -11.23 7.86 13.26
CA GLU A 137 -12.55 7.29 12.95
C GLU A 137 -12.60 5.78 13.18
N SER A 138 -11.46 5.10 13.15
CA SER A 138 -11.36 3.65 13.28
C SER A 138 -10.70 3.22 14.59
N GLU A 139 -10.86 1.92 14.88
CA GLU A 139 -10.21 1.24 16.00
C GLU A 139 -8.93 0.52 15.57
N THR A 140 -8.50 0.69 14.32
CA THR A 140 -7.38 -0.04 13.73
C THR A 140 -6.04 0.60 14.08
N ASP A 141 -5.03 -0.24 14.24
CA ASP A 141 -3.63 0.19 14.30
C ASP A 141 -3.12 0.75 12.96
N THR A 142 -3.84 0.53 11.85
CA THR A 142 -3.48 1.03 10.52
C THR A 142 -3.76 2.53 10.36
N GLU A 143 -4.80 3.07 10.98
CA GLU A 143 -5.20 4.48 10.74
C GLU A 143 -4.13 5.47 11.19
N ILE A 144 -3.38 5.15 12.25
CA ILE A 144 -2.24 5.97 12.69
C ILE A 144 -1.21 6.17 11.57
N ILE A 145 -1.04 5.19 10.67
CA ILE A 145 -0.08 5.27 9.56
C ILE A 145 -0.53 6.33 8.56
N ALA A 146 -1.83 6.36 8.25
CA ALA A 146 -2.42 7.35 7.35
C ALA A 146 -2.40 8.76 7.97
N LYS A 147 -2.70 8.88 9.27
CA LYS A 147 -2.61 10.17 9.98
C LYS A 147 -1.16 10.66 10.08
N LEU A 148 -0.21 9.76 10.34
CA LEU A 148 1.20 10.09 10.53
C LEU A 148 1.85 10.61 9.23
N ILE A 149 1.58 9.97 8.09
CA ILE A 149 2.14 10.45 6.81
C ILE A 149 1.63 11.85 6.47
N HIS A 150 0.35 12.13 6.73
CA HIS A 150 -0.22 13.47 6.56
C HIS A 150 0.42 14.48 7.52
N HIS A 151 0.65 14.10 8.78
CA HIS A 151 1.35 14.96 9.74
C HIS A 151 2.74 15.36 9.25
N ILE A 152 3.52 14.40 8.76
CA ILE A 152 4.87 14.63 8.25
C ILE A 152 4.83 15.49 6.98
N TRP A 153 3.87 15.24 6.08
CA TRP A 153 3.68 16.04 4.87
C TRP A 153 3.37 17.51 5.17
N VAL A 154 2.49 17.79 6.14
CA VAL A 154 2.19 19.16 6.58
C VAL A 154 3.44 19.86 7.12
N GLN A 155 4.32 19.14 7.81
CA GLN A 155 5.56 19.70 8.36
C GLN A 155 6.66 19.85 7.29
N HIS A 156 6.67 18.99 6.27
CA HIS A 156 7.70 18.89 5.25
C HIS A 156 7.08 18.77 3.84
N PRO A 157 6.43 19.83 3.34
CA PRO A 157 5.70 19.79 2.06
C PRO A 157 6.60 19.60 0.84
N THR A 158 7.92 19.79 0.98
CA THR A 158 8.91 19.63 -0.09
C THR A 158 9.47 18.21 -0.20
N TYR A 159 9.11 17.31 0.72
CA TYR A 159 9.55 15.91 0.65
C TYR A 159 8.86 15.18 -0.50
N SER A 160 9.62 14.35 -1.20
CA SER A 160 9.09 13.35 -2.12
C SER A 160 8.21 12.34 -1.39
N PHE A 161 7.33 11.65 -2.12
CA PHE A 161 6.45 10.64 -1.52
C PHE A 161 7.26 9.54 -0.81
N ARG A 162 8.39 9.15 -1.41
CA ARG A 162 9.34 8.21 -0.83
C ARG A 162 9.89 8.70 0.49
N GLU A 163 10.39 9.92 0.57
CA GLU A 163 10.96 10.51 1.79
C GLU A 163 9.92 10.56 2.92
N LEU A 164 8.67 10.92 2.60
CA LEU A 164 7.56 10.89 3.56
C LEU A 164 7.37 9.48 4.15
N VAL A 165 7.32 8.45 3.29
CA VAL A 165 7.17 7.07 3.76
C VAL A 165 8.40 6.59 4.54
N GLU A 166 9.61 7.00 4.16
CA GLU A 166 10.84 6.72 4.92
C GLU A 166 10.75 7.30 6.34
N GLN A 167 10.26 8.53 6.51
CA GLN A 167 10.05 9.12 7.83
C GLN A 167 8.96 8.39 8.63
N VAL A 168 7.86 7.98 7.99
CA VAL A 168 6.80 7.19 8.64
C VAL A 168 7.37 5.89 9.20
N VAL A 169 8.07 5.08 8.40
CA VAL A 169 8.54 3.75 8.83
C VAL A 169 9.64 3.80 9.90
N GLN A 170 10.30 4.94 10.08
CA GLN A 170 11.24 5.15 11.19
C GLN A 170 10.51 5.25 12.55
N GLN A 171 9.26 5.71 12.56
CA GLN A 171 8.45 5.83 13.77
C GLN A 171 7.65 4.56 14.09
N LEU A 172 7.45 3.67 13.11
CA LEU A 172 6.65 2.45 13.28
C LEU A 172 7.45 1.31 13.89
N GLU A 173 6.87 0.66 14.90
CA GLU A 173 7.35 -0.59 15.47
C GLU A 173 6.45 -1.77 15.08
N GLY A 174 7.03 -2.97 15.09
CA GLY A 174 6.34 -4.21 14.74
C GLY A 174 6.67 -4.70 13.34
N ALA A 175 5.71 -5.42 12.74
CA ALA A 175 5.85 -6.01 11.42
C ALA A 175 4.73 -5.52 10.53
N PHE A 176 5.06 -5.07 9.32
CA PHE A 176 4.13 -4.47 8.37
C PHE A 176 4.58 -4.70 6.93
N ALA A 177 3.61 -4.81 6.02
CA ALA A 177 3.76 -4.50 4.61
C ALA A 177 2.73 -3.41 4.30
N LEU A 178 3.16 -2.35 3.62
CA LEU A 178 2.39 -1.14 3.38
C LEU A 178 2.39 -0.82 1.89
N CYS A 179 1.28 -0.27 1.39
CA CYS A 179 1.21 0.41 0.11
C CYS A 179 0.41 1.69 0.27
N PHE A 180 1.01 2.81 -0.13
CA PHE A 180 0.49 4.16 0.00
C PHE A 180 0.09 4.70 -1.38
N LYS A 181 -0.99 5.50 -1.40
CA LYS A 181 -1.42 6.37 -2.51
C LYS A 181 -1.79 7.73 -1.94
N SER A 182 -1.59 8.80 -2.73
CA SER A 182 -1.93 10.17 -2.33
C SER A 182 -2.38 10.99 -3.54
N LYS A 183 -3.33 11.91 -3.32
CA LYS A 183 -3.74 12.88 -4.34
C LYS A 183 -2.66 13.95 -4.61
N HIS A 184 -1.70 14.12 -3.70
CA HIS A 184 -0.57 15.05 -3.86
C HIS A 184 0.56 14.49 -4.70
N PHE A 185 0.60 13.17 -4.87
CA PHE A 185 1.60 12.44 -5.64
C PHE A 185 0.87 11.55 -6.68
N PRO A 186 0.22 12.16 -7.69
CA PRO A 186 -0.50 11.41 -8.71
C PRO A 186 0.45 10.49 -9.48
N ASP A 187 -0.08 9.37 -9.99
CA ASP A 187 0.68 8.32 -10.69
C ASP A 187 1.76 7.60 -9.86
N GLU A 188 1.92 7.94 -8.59
CA GLU A 188 2.88 7.32 -7.69
C GLU A 188 2.22 6.38 -6.68
N CYS A 189 2.91 5.30 -6.37
CA CYS A 189 2.65 4.51 -5.18
C CYS A 189 3.98 4.20 -4.48
N VAL A 190 3.94 4.16 -3.16
CA VAL A 190 5.11 3.77 -2.37
C VAL A 190 4.74 2.58 -1.53
N SER A 191 5.53 1.51 -1.64
CA SER A 191 5.34 0.30 -0.85
C SER A 191 6.61 -0.05 -0.07
N THR A 192 6.43 -0.60 1.12
CA THR A 192 7.52 -0.92 2.04
C THR A 192 7.15 -2.11 2.90
N ARG A 193 8.15 -2.82 3.41
CA ARG A 193 7.96 -3.97 4.31
C ARG A 193 8.98 -4.04 5.43
N ARG A 194 8.53 -4.53 6.57
CA ARG A 194 9.34 -5.00 7.70
C ARG A 194 8.66 -6.25 8.26
N GLY A 195 9.27 -7.42 8.14
CA GLY A 195 8.72 -8.67 8.68
C GLY A 195 7.48 -9.26 7.97
N SER A 196 6.87 -8.59 7.00
CA SER A 196 5.69 -9.08 6.24
C SER A 196 5.99 -9.19 4.73
N PRO A 197 5.65 -10.29 4.02
CA PRO A 197 5.96 -10.45 2.60
C PRO A 197 5.36 -9.35 1.70
N LEU A 198 6.14 -8.89 0.73
CA LEU A 198 5.73 -7.94 -0.30
C LEU A 198 6.57 -8.19 -1.55
N LEU A 199 5.95 -8.20 -2.72
CA LEU A 199 6.60 -8.35 -4.02
C LEU A 199 5.98 -7.40 -5.03
N VAL A 200 6.75 -7.06 -6.07
CA VAL A 200 6.31 -6.21 -7.19
C VAL A 200 6.45 -7.01 -8.47
N GLY A 201 5.34 -7.14 -9.22
CA GLY A 201 5.33 -7.74 -10.55
C GLY A 201 5.36 -6.63 -11.61
N ILE A 202 6.26 -6.74 -12.58
CA ILE A 202 6.39 -5.77 -13.67
C ILE A 202 6.02 -6.46 -14.98
N LYS A 203 5.14 -5.85 -15.76
CA LYS A 203 4.72 -6.33 -17.08
C LYS A 203 4.75 -5.18 -18.07
N THR A 204 5.40 -5.41 -19.20
CA THR A 204 5.47 -4.47 -20.33
C THR A 204 4.85 -5.08 -21.57
N LYS A 205 4.42 -4.24 -22.53
CA LYS A 205 3.85 -4.69 -23.81
C LYS A 205 4.89 -5.39 -24.68
N THR A 206 6.11 -4.86 -24.69
CA THR A 206 7.28 -5.43 -25.36
C THR A 206 8.18 -6.10 -24.34
N ARG A 207 9.01 -7.04 -24.78
CA ARG A 207 10.10 -7.56 -23.93
C ARG A 207 10.99 -6.38 -23.53
N LEU A 208 11.30 -6.28 -22.25
CA LEU A 208 12.27 -5.28 -21.78
C LEU A 208 13.60 -5.52 -22.51
N ALA A 209 14.27 -4.44 -22.91
CA ALA A 209 15.59 -4.53 -23.56
C ALA A 209 16.66 -5.13 -22.62
N THR A 210 16.38 -5.14 -21.32
CA THR A 210 17.20 -5.75 -20.27
C THR A 210 16.28 -6.47 -19.28
N ASP A 211 16.71 -7.63 -18.79
CA ASP A 211 16.04 -8.32 -17.68
C ASP A 211 16.33 -7.63 -16.32
N HIS A 212 17.16 -6.57 -16.32
CA HIS A 212 17.49 -5.77 -15.15
C HIS A 212 16.66 -4.49 -15.08
N VAL A 213 15.68 -4.47 -14.17
CA VAL A 213 15.06 -3.22 -13.73
C VAL A 213 16.01 -2.56 -12.71
N PRO A 214 16.44 -1.30 -12.90
CA PRO A 214 17.37 -0.66 -11.97
C PRO A 214 16.71 -0.54 -10.59
N ILE A 215 17.22 -1.28 -9.60
CA ILE A 215 16.79 -1.19 -8.22
C ILE A 215 17.71 -0.17 -7.53
N LEU A 216 17.14 0.99 -7.21
CA LEU A 216 17.85 2.02 -6.45
C LEU A 216 17.66 1.78 -4.95
N TYR A 217 18.72 1.31 -4.31
CA TYR A 217 18.78 1.18 -2.87
C TYR A 217 18.88 2.57 -2.21
N GLY A 218 18.20 2.78 -1.08
CA GLY A 218 18.41 3.97 -0.25
C GLY A 218 19.84 4.02 0.28
N LYS A 219 20.31 5.23 0.63
CA LYS A 219 21.71 5.53 0.96
C LYS A 219 22.33 4.60 2.03
N ASP A 220 21.52 3.94 2.86
CA ASP A 220 21.97 3.05 3.95
C ASP A 220 21.79 1.53 3.67
N ALA A 221 21.32 1.14 2.48
CA ALA A 221 20.99 -0.25 2.17
C ALA A 221 22.17 -1.07 1.61
N VAL A 222 23.38 -0.50 1.57
CA VAL A 222 24.62 -1.28 1.37
C VAL A 222 24.96 -1.99 2.69
N ARG A 223 24.22 -3.05 3.01
CA ARG A 223 24.77 -4.11 3.87
C ARG A 223 25.68 -4.93 2.98
N GLN A 224 26.97 -4.88 3.29
CA GLN A 224 28.00 -5.72 2.69
C GLN A 224 27.49 -7.16 2.67
N ASP A 225 27.45 -7.76 1.47
CA ASP A 225 27.40 -9.21 1.37
C ASP A 225 28.55 -9.77 2.23
N PRO A 226 28.33 -10.85 2.99
CA PRO A 226 29.44 -11.50 3.67
C PRO A 226 30.40 -11.95 2.58
N GLU A 227 31.61 -11.39 2.60
CA GLU A 227 32.72 -11.76 1.74
C GLU A 227 32.68 -13.28 1.46
N GLU A 228 32.63 -13.63 0.18
CA GLU A 228 33.01 -14.97 -0.26
C GLU A 228 34.39 -15.23 0.38
N LYS A 229 34.40 -16.09 1.41
CA LYS A 229 35.65 -16.58 1.96
C LYS A 229 36.37 -17.27 0.82
N GLU A 230 37.45 -16.66 0.36
CA GLU A 230 38.40 -17.32 -0.53
C GLU A 230 38.72 -18.72 0.04
N PRO A 231 38.81 -19.75 -0.80
CA PRO A 231 39.19 -21.07 -0.34
C PRO A 231 40.59 -20.97 0.28
N ILE A 232 40.67 -21.33 1.55
CA ILE A 232 41.94 -21.51 2.27
C ILE A 232 42.74 -22.56 1.48
N GLU A 233 43.82 -22.14 0.82
CA GLU A 233 44.78 -23.07 0.23
C GLU A 233 45.34 -23.97 1.34
N ASP A 234 45.17 -25.27 1.19
CA ASP A 234 45.74 -26.29 2.07
C ASP A 234 47.26 -26.37 1.82
N PRO A 235 48.13 -26.03 2.79
CA PRO A 235 49.57 -26.04 2.59
C PRO A 235 50.19 -27.44 2.68
N ARG A 236 49.45 -28.53 2.48
CA ARG A 236 49.97 -29.92 2.59
C ARG A 236 49.95 -30.73 1.30
N SER A 237 50.17 -30.10 0.15
CA SER A 237 50.39 -30.81 -1.12
C SER A 237 51.85 -30.79 -1.61
N LEU A 238 52.81 -30.77 -0.69
CA LEU A 238 54.21 -31.08 -0.96
C LEU A 238 54.73 -32.08 0.08
N HIS A 239 54.46 -33.37 -0.16
CA HIS A 239 55.40 -34.49 -0.02
C HIS A 239 54.76 -35.82 -0.47
#